data_AF-A0A939ATR2-F1
#
_entry.id   AF-A0A939ATR2-F1
#
_cell.length_a   1.000
_cell.length_b   1.000
_cell.length_c   1.000
_cell.angle_alpha   90.00
_cell.angle_beta   90.00
_cell.angle_gamma   90.00
#
_symmetry.space_group_name_H-M   'P 1'
#
loop_
_entity.id
_entity.type
_entity.pdbx_description
1 polymer ?
#
loop_
_entity_poly.entity_id
_entity_poly.type
_entity_poly.pdbx_seq_one_letter_code
_entity_poly.pdbx_strand_id
1 'polypeptide(L)'
;MRWMSWLCAGVHPMTMATSRPSCASCSDRGKPLRLGPSQRSVFMDMHLFLDPPKTARPMVRWWWPGLDVREDELIRELDEMDRLGIGGAEIQPFAIGLPPDLARRDPGRAARTHRFMQPYHYQMMQRVVEEAARRGITIDITQNSAWPTGGAHISVEDSHKSLFFGQTSVKGPRAWQGKVPALRPFRMYTFFDRVIPLLMKGLKMIEFIPEDKKLLRVIAGRCLTKPGAFGSWKVKASTLLDQDSMVDLTDRVDADGVLRWDVPAGAWQIFAVYEGSAGSQALMDARNEPGKRALMVDHFDRAAETRHLEAFLGQARAHFGDQFGKTFRAFFTDSFELISPMHWKRGFLDEFKRRRGYDIVPYLPAMYVPLKDVGYWSYGNEVGLPNFDFPGDAGQRMRYDFQRTLSELFIEEFIRPMAEWARANGVQSRVQGYGMLADPLAMLGYSDIPETEQLYGGGALNFLKLAGAA
;
A
#
# COMPACT_ATOMS: atom_id res chain seq x y z
N MET A 1 13.71 13.88 -11.67
CA MET A 1 14.49 12.64 -11.43
C MET A 1 15.49 12.68 -10.26
N ARG A 2 15.85 13.82 -9.63
CA ARG A 2 16.73 13.82 -8.43
C ARG A 2 16.06 13.43 -7.09
N TRP A 3 14.73 13.36 -7.03
CA TRP A 3 13.97 13.19 -5.78
C TRP A 3 14.06 11.78 -5.16
N MET A 4 14.10 10.71 -5.96
CA MET A 4 14.22 9.33 -5.44
C MET A 4 15.63 8.98 -4.93
N SER A 5 16.66 9.77 -5.26
CA SER A 5 18.05 9.45 -4.88
C SER A 5 18.32 9.53 -3.36
N TRP A 6 17.49 10.25 -2.61
CA TRP A 6 17.71 10.47 -1.18
C TRP A 6 17.08 9.41 -0.27
N LEU A 7 16.06 8.68 -0.73
CA LEU A 7 15.40 7.65 0.08
C LEU A 7 16.19 6.33 0.15
N CYS A 8 17.13 6.09 -0.77
CA CYS A 8 17.85 4.82 -0.91
C CYS A 8 19.37 4.90 -0.64
N ALA A 9 19.88 5.98 -0.05
CA ALA A 9 21.32 6.22 0.12
C ALA A 9 22.05 5.30 1.13
N GLY A 10 21.49 4.15 1.49
CA GLY A 10 22.02 3.22 2.51
C GLY A 10 22.56 1.88 2.00
N VAL A 11 22.51 1.59 0.70
CA VAL A 11 22.93 0.26 0.21
C VAL A 11 24.44 0.23 -0.04
N HIS A 12 25.21 -0.28 0.92
CA HIS A 12 26.61 -0.65 0.70
C HIS A 12 26.72 -1.88 -0.21
N PRO A 13 27.70 -1.94 -1.14
CA PRO A 13 27.88 -3.08 -2.01
C PRO A 13 28.41 -4.29 -1.23
N MET A 14 27.61 -5.35 -1.10
CA MET A 14 28.10 -6.66 -0.70
C MET A 14 28.88 -7.29 -1.85
N THR A 15 30.15 -7.58 -1.59
CA THR A 15 31.00 -8.41 -2.45
C THR A 15 30.51 -9.85 -2.38
N MET A 16 29.90 -10.35 -3.45
CA MET A 16 29.56 -11.77 -3.57
C MET A 16 30.79 -12.59 -3.93
N ALA A 17 31.20 -13.48 -3.03
CA ALA A 17 32.14 -14.55 -3.32
C ALA A 17 31.48 -15.59 -4.24
N THR A 18 32.08 -15.88 -5.39
CA THR A 18 31.60 -16.90 -6.33
C THR A 18 31.91 -18.29 -5.79
N SER A 19 30.91 -18.99 -5.27
CA SER A 19 30.93 -20.46 -5.17
C SER A 19 29.86 -21.02 -6.11
N ARG A 20 30.30 -21.84 -7.09
CA ARG A 20 29.43 -22.54 -8.03
C ARG A 20 28.87 -23.79 -7.33
N PRO A 21 27.55 -24.02 -7.30
CA PRO A 21 27.01 -25.34 -6.96
C PRO A 21 27.20 -26.27 -8.17
N SER A 22 27.81 -27.43 -7.94
CA SER A 22 27.85 -28.51 -8.94
C SER A 22 26.46 -29.13 -9.09
N CYS A 23 25.84 -28.98 -10.26
CA CYS A 23 24.62 -29.69 -10.61
C CYS A 23 25.00 -31.13 -11.01
N ALA A 24 24.81 -32.09 -10.10
CA ALA A 24 24.99 -33.51 -10.38
C ALA A 24 23.66 -34.10 -10.86
N SER A 25 23.53 -34.28 -12.18
CA SER A 25 22.84 -35.39 -12.87
C SER A 25 22.37 -34.96 -14.28
N CYS A 26 23.32 -34.84 -15.21
CA CYS A 26 23.03 -34.90 -16.64
C CYS A 26 23.87 -36.02 -17.25
N SER A 27 23.44 -37.26 -17.04
CA SER A 27 23.97 -38.42 -17.76
C SER A 27 22.82 -39.19 -18.41
N ASP A 28 22.20 -38.58 -19.42
CA ASP A 28 21.48 -39.36 -20.42
C ASP A 28 21.63 -38.67 -21.79
N ARG A 29 22.79 -38.89 -22.42
CA ARG A 29 23.03 -38.52 -23.83
C ARG A 29 22.62 -39.71 -24.68
N GLY A 30 21.58 -39.55 -25.51
CA GLY A 30 21.44 -40.40 -26.69
C GLY A 30 20.06 -40.91 -27.09
N LYS A 31 18.94 -40.36 -26.61
CA LYS A 31 17.61 -40.66 -27.19
C LYS A 31 16.98 -39.41 -27.78
N PRO A 32 16.59 -39.40 -29.07
CA PRO A 32 15.80 -38.30 -29.61
C PRO A 32 14.47 -38.25 -28.85
N LEU A 33 14.14 -37.07 -28.31
CA LEU A 33 12.83 -36.81 -27.72
C LEU A 33 11.77 -37.13 -28.78
N ARG A 34 11.03 -38.22 -28.61
CA ARG A 34 9.81 -38.47 -29.40
C ARG A 34 8.74 -37.54 -28.87
N LEU A 35 8.51 -36.46 -29.60
CA LEU A 35 7.39 -35.56 -29.35
C LEU A 35 6.09 -36.35 -29.53
N GLY A 36 5.25 -36.37 -28.49
CA GLY A 36 3.95 -37.03 -28.53
C GLY A 36 2.97 -36.34 -29.50
N PRO A 37 1.88 -37.01 -29.91
CA PRO A 37 0.96 -36.52 -30.95
C PRO A 37 0.18 -35.23 -30.61
N SER A 38 0.38 -34.65 -29.42
CA SER A 38 -0.31 -33.44 -28.96
C SER A 38 0.50 -32.15 -29.08
N GLN A 39 1.75 -32.20 -29.55
CA GLN A 39 2.47 -30.98 -29.92
C GLN A 39 1.97 -30.50 -31.28
N ARG A 40 0.84 -29.78 -31.27
CA ARG A 40 0.53 -28.86 -32.37
C ARG A 40 1.74 -27.94 -32.48
N SER A 41 2.49 -28.07 -33.56
CA SER A 41 3.48 -27.07 -33.95
C SER A 41 2.74 -25.74 -34.04
N VAL A 42 2.95 -24.86 -33.08
CA VAL A 42 2.56 -23.46 -33.20
C VAL A 42 3.48 -22.92 -34.30
N PHE A 43 3.01 -22.95 -35.55
CA PHE A 43 3.73 -22.28 -36.62
C PHE A 43 3.76 -20.80 -36.27
N MET A 44 4.96 -20.23 -36.14
CA MET A 44 5.13 -18.80 -35.96
C MET A 44 4.58 -18.10 -37.20
N ASP A 45 3.54 -17.29 -37.02
CA ASP A 45 3.01 -16.47 -38.10
C ASP A 45 4.04 -15.39 -38.43
N MET A 46 4.76 -15.57 -39.54
CA MET A 46 5.79 -14.65 -39.98
C MET A 46 5.25 -13.27 -40.34
N HIS A 47 3.96 -13.15 -40.70
CA HIS A 47 3.34 -11.85 -40.91
C HIS A 47 3.20 -11.08 -39.60
N LEU A 48 2.71 -11.73 -38.53
CA LEU A 48 2.64 -11.13 -37.20
C LEU A 48 4.02 -10.82 -36.61
N PHE A 49 5.05 -11.57 -36.96
CA PHE A 49 6.42 -11.28 -36.49
C PHE A 49 7.04 -10.07 -37.19
N LEU A 50 6.84 -9.93 -38.51
CA LEU A 50 7.41 -8.84 -39.31
C LEU A 50 6.62 -7.53 -39.17
N ASP A 51 5.30 -7.61 -38.97
CA ASP A 51 4.43 -6.47 -38.71
C ASP A 51 3.56 -6.75 -37.47
N PRO A 52 4.13 -6.59 -36.25
CA PRO A 52 3.41 -6.91 -35.03
C PRO A 52 2.21 -5.99 -34.83
N PRO A 53 1.04 -6.55 -34.45
CA PRO A 53 -0.13 -5.75 -34.12
C PRO A 53 0.18 -4.85 -32.92
N LYS A 54 -0.55 -3.74 -32.78
CA LYS A 54 -0.33 -2.78 -31.69
C LYS A 54 -0.43 -3.40 -30.30
N THR A 55 -1.22 -4.46 -30.14
CA THR A 55 -1.33 -5.22 -28.89
C THR A 55 -0.05 -5.94 -28.48
N ALA A 56 0.90 -6.16 -29.41
CA ALA A 56 2.21 -6.74 -29.13
C ALA A 56 3.33 -5.68 -28.99
N ARG A 57 3.00 -4.39 -29.16
CA ARG A 57 3.96 -3.27 -29.09
C ARG A 57 4.06 -2.74 -27.66
N PRO A 58 5.19 -2.12 -27.27
CA PRO A 58 5.35 -1.59 -25.92
C PRO A 58 4.35 -0.47 -25.61
N MET A 59 4.07 -0.29 -24.33
CA MET A 59 3.32 0.84 -23.80
C MET A 59 4.24 1.81 -23.07
N VAL A 60 3.77 3.04 -22.87
CA VAL A 60 4.49 4.07 -22.11
C VAL A 60 3.65 4.58 -20.93
N ARG A 61 4.29 4.89 -19.79
CA ARG A 61 3.65 5.73 -18.78
C ARG A 61 3.61 7.18 -19.28
N TRP A 62 2.41 7.74 -19.35
CA TRP A 62 2.14 9.08 -19.84
C TRP A 62 1.60 9.94 -18.69
N TRP A 63 2.53 10.54 -17.97
CA TRP A 63 2.21 11.42 -16.87
C TRP A 63 1.70 12.75 -17.39
N TRP A 64 0.60 13.23 -16.80
CA TRP A 64 0.02 14.54 -17.08
C TRP A 64 0.30 15.47 -15.88
N PRO A 65 1.40 16.24 -15.89
CA PRO A 65 1.87 16.98 -14.73
C PRO A 65 0.83 17.99 -14.23
N GLY A 66 0.25 17.69 -13.07
CA GLY A 66 -0.84 18.44 -12.46
C GLY A 66 -2.10 18.58 -13.32
N LEU A 67 -2.24 17.80 -14.40
CA LEU A 67 -3.28 18.00 -15.41
C LEU A 67 -3.23 19.37 -16.14
N ASP A 68 -2.07 20.00 -16.24
CA ASP A 68 -1.83 21.15 -17.13
C ASP A 68 -1.56 20.65 -18.55
N VAL A 69 -2.61 20.14 -19.19
CA VAL A 69 -2.60 19.57 -20.54
C VAL A 69 -3.45 20.41 -21.49
N ARG A 70 -3.25 20.23 -22.80
CA ARG A 70 -4.07 20.82 -23.86
C ARG A 70 -4.39 19.76 -24.90
N GLU A 71 -5.60 19.79 -25.44
CA GLU A 71 -6.07 18.80 -26.41
C GLU A 71 -5.15 18.68 -27.64
N ASP A 72 -4.72 19.80 -28.22
CA ASP A 72 -3.85 19.82 -29.40
C ASP A 72 -2.50 19.13 -29.15
N GLU A 73 -1.92 19.34 -27.96
CA GLU A 73 -0.67 18.68 -27.59
C GLU A 73 -0.87 17.19 -27.30
N LEU A 74 -1.96 16.81 -26.63
CA LEU A 74 -2.27 15.40 -26.36
C LEU A 74 -2.46 14.62 -27.67
N ILE A 75 -3.09 15.22 -28.67
CA ILE A 75 -3.27 14.60 -30.00
C ILE A 75 -1.92 14.50 -30.73
N ARG A 76 -1.09 15.54 -30.67
CA ARG A 76 0.26 15.51 -31.25
C ARG A 76 1.11 14.40 -30.64
N GLU A 77 1.03 14.20 -29.32
CA GLU A 77 1.74 13.14 -28.60
C GLU A 77 1.22 11.74 -29.01
N LEU A 78 -0.08 11.57 -29.23
CA LEU A 78 -0.64 10.32 -29.79
C LEU A 78 -0.16 10.04 -31.22
N ASP A 79 -0.08 11.07 -32.07
CA ASP A 79 0.48 10.94 -33.43
C ASP A 79 1.95 10.53 -33.38
N GLU A 80 2.71 11.06 -32.42
CA GLU A 80 4.09 10.71 -32.20
C GLU A 80 4.26 9.26 -31.70
N MET A 81 3.42 8.84 -30.74
CA MET A 81 3.36 7.46 -30.27
C MET A 81 3.06 6.49 -31.42
N ASP A 82 2.07 6.79 -32.25
CA ASP A 82 1.70 5.97 -33.41
C ASP A 82 2.87 5.84 -34.39
N ARG A 83 3.45 6.97 -34.79
CA ARG A 83 4.59 7.04 -35.71
C ARG A 83 5.80 6.26 -35.21
N LEU A 84 6.04 6.23 -33.90
CA LEU A 84 7.15 5.51 -33.27
C LEU A 84 6.84 4.03 -32.99
N GLY A 85 5.62 3.57 -33.30
CA GLY A 85 5.22 2.18 -33.07
C GLY A 85 4.93 1.86 -31.61
N ILE A 86 4.55 2.84 -30.79
CA ILE A 86 4.02 2.60 -29.44
C ILE A 86 2.58 2.07 -29.56
N GLY A 87 2.29 0.98 -28.84
CA GLY A 87 1.00 0.28 -28.90
C GLY A 87 -0.05 0.85 -27.94
N GLY A 88 0.39 1.51 -26.89
CA GLY A 88 -0.50 2.05 -25.87
C GLY A 88 0.16 2.99 -24.88
N ALA A 89 -0.65 3.62 -24.04
CA ALA A 89 -0.20 4.50 -22.99
C ALA A 89 -1.02 4.31 -21.70
N GLU A 90 -0.38 4.48 -20.56
CA GLU A 90 -1.05 4.60 -19.26
C GLU A 90 -1.08 6.06 -18.84
N ILE A 91 -2.26 6.62 -18.64
CA ILE A 91 -2.45 8.01 -18.22
C ILE A 91 -2.44 8.09 -16.70
N GLN A 92 -1.58 8.96 -16.15
CA GLN A 92 -1.61 9.34 -14.74
C GLN A 92 -1.59 10.86 -14.61
N PRO A 93 -2.71 11.50 -14.23
CA PRO A 93 -2.68 12.88 -13.75
C PRO A 93 -1.90 12.89 -12.45
N PHE A 94 -0.71 13.50 -12.43
CA PHE A 94 0.21 13.40 -11.30
C PHE A 94 0.90 14.74 -11.10
N ALA A 95 0.97 15.28 -9.89
CA ALA A 95 1.66 16.55 -9.62
C ALA A 95 3.19 16.42 -9.66
N ILE A 96 3.73 15.22 -9.82
CA ILE A 96 5.16 15.03 -10.03
C ILE A 96 5.62 15.80 -11.27
N GLY A 97 6.79 16.44 -11.18
CA GLY A 97 7.34 17.27 -12.25
C GLY A 97 6.86 18.73 -12.21
N LEU A 98 5.84 19.07 -11.42
CA LEU A 98 5.51 20.46 -11.13
C LEU A 98 6.52 21.07 -10.14
N PRO A 99 6.96 22.33 -10.35
CA PRO A 99 7.73 23.05 -9.34
C PRO A 99 6.93 23.23 -8.04
N PRO A 100 7.50 22.94 -6.86
CA PRO A 100 6.79 23.14 -5.59
C PRO A 100 6.34 24.58 -5.33
N ASP A 101 7.01 25.57 -5.93
CA ASP A 101 6.64 27.00 -5.87
C ASP A 101 5.98 27.50 -7.16
N LEU A 102 5.36 26.60 -7.95
CA LEU A 102 4.68 26.92 -9.20
C LEU A 102 3.66 28.04 -9.03
N ALA A 103 2.81 27.98 -7.99
CA ALA A 103 1.80 29.01 -7.72
C ALA A 103 2.38 30.42 -7.56
N ARG A 104 3.63 30.53 -7.09
CA ARG A 104 4.34 31.81 -6.97
C ARG A 104 5.03 32.21 -8.27
N ARG A 105 5.62 31.24 -8.99
CA ARG A 105 6.40 31.50 -10.22
C ARG A 105 5.53 31.79 -11.43
N ASP A 106 4.44 31.05 -11.57
CA ASP A 106 3.52 31.10 -12.70
C ASP A 106 2.09 30.81 -12.21
N PRO A 107 1.40 31.84 -11.66
CA PRO A 107 0.03 31.69 -11.17
C PRO A 107 -0.94 31.24 -12.27
N GLY A 108 -0.70 31.67 -13.52
CA GLY A 108 -1.55 31.31 -14.66
C GLY A 108 -1.47 29.83 -14.98
N ARG A 109 -0.26 29.25 -14.97
CA ARG A 109 -0.07 27.80 -15.09
C ARG A 109 -0.62 27.05 -13.89
N ALA A 110 -0.38 27.53 -12.67
CA ALA A 110 -0.91 26.91 -11.46
C ALA A 110 -2.45 26.83 -11.48
N ALA A 111 -3.14 27.87 -11.97
CA ALA A 111 -4.59 27.90 -12.10
C ALA A 111 -5.15 26.86 -13.10
N ARG A 112 -4.31 26.32 -13.99
CA ARG A 112 -4.68 25.23 -14.92
C ARG A 112 -4.22 23.85 -14.43
N THR A 113 -3.49 23.77 -13.32
CA THR A 113 -3.20 22.49 -12.68
C THR A 113 -4.35 22.11 -11.74
N HIS A 114 -4.25 20.94 -11.09
CA HIS A 114 -5.14 20.57 -10.00
C HIS A 114 -6.61 20.53 -10.43
N ARG A 115 -6.91 19.75 -11.47
CA ARG A 115 -8.25 19.62 -12.05
C ARG A 115 -8.73 18.17 -12.09
N PHE A 116 -8.10 17.27 -11.34
CA PHE A 116 -8.51 15.86 -11.28
C PHE A 116 -9.99 15.74 -10.84
N MET A 117 -10.71 14.81 -11.47
CA MET A 117 -12.16 14.61 -11.30
C MET A 117 -13.05 15.85 -11.55
N GLN A 118 -12.56 16.86 -12.27
CA GLN A 118 -13.37 17.99 -12.76
C GLN A 118 -13.82 17.76 -14.21
N PRO A 119 -14.85 18.48 -14.72
CA PRO A 119 -15.33 18.28 -16.09
C PRO A 119 -14.24 18.34 -17.17
N TYR A 120 -13.26 19.24 -17.01
CA TYR A 120 -12.13 19.36 -17.93
C TYR A 120 -11.28 18.08 -18.00
N HIS A 121 -11.10 17.39 -16.87
CA HIS A 121 -10.36 16.13 -16.83
C HIS A 121 -11.03 15.07 -17.69
N TYR A 122 -12.32 14.85 -17.46
CA TYR A 122 -13.09 13.87 -18.22
C TYR A 122 -13.18 14.22 -19.69
N GLN A 123 -13.30 15.51 -20.04
CA GLN A 123 -13.23 15.98 -21.42
C GLN A 123 -11.89 15.57 -22.07
N MET A 124 -10.75 15.90 -21.47
CA MET A 124 -9.45 15.54 -22.06
C MET A 124 -9.25 14.02 -22.18
N MET A 125 -9.64 13.25 -21.17
CA MET A 125 -9.59 11.79 -21.25
C MET A 125 -10.48 11.24 -22.38
N GLN A 126 -11.71 11.76 -22.54
CA GLN A 126 -12.60 11.35 -23.62
C GLN A 126 -11.97 11.64 -24.99
N ARG A 127 -11.43 12.85 -25.20
CA ARG A 127 -10.76 13.21 -26.46
C ARG A 127 -9.58 12.31 -26.76
N VAL A 128 -8.75 12.02 -25.76
CA VAL A 128 -7.61 11.09 -25.90
C VAL A 128 -8.07 9.69 -26.25
N VAL A 129 -9.09 9.16 -25.58
CA VAL A 129 -9.62 7.81 -25.85
C VAL A 129 -10.22 7.74 -27.27
N GLU A 130 -10.97 8.76 -27.72
CA GLU A 130 -11.51 8.83 -29.08
C GLU A 130 -10.40 8.86 -30.15
N GLU A 131 -9.35 9.66 -29.94
CA GLU A 131 -8.24 9.79 -30.89
C GLU A 131 -7.32 8.56 -30.88
N ALA A 132 -7.11 7.95 -29.72
CA ALA A 132 -6.40 6.68 -29.59
C ALA A 132 -7.15 5.55 -30.32
N ALA A 133 -8.48 5.52 -30.25
CA ALA A 133 -9.31 4.53 -30.94
C ALA A 133 -9.11 4.58 -32.45
N ARG A 134 -9.06 5.78 -33.05
CA ARG A 134 -8.81 5.97 -34.50
C ARG A 134 -7.44 5.44 -34.94
N ARG A 135 -6.48 5.44 -34.03
CA ARG A 135 -5.11 4.96 -34.25
C ARG A 135 -4.93 3.51 -33.80
N GLY A 136 -5.91 2.88 -33.17
CA GLY A 136 -5.76 1.56 -32.55
C GLY A 136 -4.77 1.53 -31.37
N ILE A 137 -4.53 2.66 -30.71
CA ILE A 137 -3.68 2.77 -29.52
C ILE A 137 -4.51 2.39 -28.28
N THR A 138 -3.99 1.52 -27.43
CA THR A 138 -4.62 1.16 -26.16
C THR A 138 -4.35 2.20 -25.08
N ILE A 139 -5.37 2.56 -24.29
CA ILE A 139 -5.25 3.46 -23.15
C ILE A 139 -5.57 2.71 -21.86
N ASP A 140 -4.66 2.79 -20.90
CA ASP A 140 -4.92 2.48 -19.50
C ASP A 140 -4.91 3.78 -18.68
N ILE A 141 -5.53 3.77 -17.50
CA ILE A 141 -5.56 4.95 -16.60
C ILE A 141 -5.30 4.49 -15.18
N THR A 142 -4.53 5.23 -14.40
CA THR A 142 -4.36 4.93 -12.97
C THR A 142 -5.67 5.08 -12.22
N GLN A 143 -5.93 4.25 -11.21
CA GLN A 143 -7.21 4.29 -10.47
C GLN A 143 -7.43 5.59 -9.68
N ASN A 144 -6.40 6.42 -9.55
CA ASN A 144 -6.44 7.72 -8.94
C ASN A 144 -5.31 8.63 -9.46
N SER A 145 -5.33 9.91 -9.08
CA SER A 145 -4.28 10.88 -9.42
C SER A 145 -3.03 10.80 -8.53
N ALA A 146 -3.05 9.93 -7.53
CA ALA A 146 -2.12 9.97 -6.41
C ALA A 146 -1.40 8.64 -6.24
N TRP A 147 -0.44 8.62 -5.32
CA TRP A 147 0.26 7.41 -4.94
C TRP A 147 0.63 7.45 -3.45
N PRO A 148 0.33 6.42 -2.63
CA PRO A 148 -0.52 5.25 -2.91
C PRO A 148 -2.00 5.61 -3.17
N THR A 149 -2.85 4.59 -3.39
CA THR A 149 -4.27 4.75 -3.70
C THR A 149 -5.04 5.55 -2.65
N GLY A 150 -5.75 6.58 -3.10
CA GLY A 150 -6.45 7.54 -2.25
C GLY A 150 -6.77 8.85 -2.97
N GLY A 151 -7.26 9.83 -2.22
CA GLY A 151 -7.64 11.14 -2.76
C GLY A 151 -8.37 12.04 -1.77
N ALA A 152 -8.66 13.27 -2.19
CA ALA A 152 -9.35 14.27 -1.37
C ALA A 152 -10.83 13.97 -1.11
N HIS A 153 -11.41 13.01 -1.84
CA HIS A 153 -12.77 12.50 -1.65
C HIS A 153 -12.87 11.42 -0.57
N ILE A 154 -11.75 10.85 -0.12
CA ILE A 154 -11.74 9.81 0.91
C ILE A 154 -12.04 10.42 2.28
N SER A 155 -13.11 9.96 2.91
CA SER A 155 -13.50 10.36 4.26
C SER A 155 -12.58 9.74 5.32
N VAL A 156 -12.62 10.26 6.55
CA VAL A 156 -11.89 9.63 7.67
C VAL A 156 -12.41 8.21 7.93
N GLU A 157 -13.70 7.97 7.73
CA GLU A 157 -14.33 6.65 7.84
C GLU A 157 -13.84 5.67 6.78
N ASP A 158 -13.60 6.12 5.55
CA ASP A 158 -13.16 5.28 4.43
C ASP A 158 -11.64 5.22 4.30
N SER A 159 -10.92 5.91 5.19
CA SER A 159 -9.45 5.95 5.14
C SER A 159 -8.78 4.77 5.82
N HIS A 160 -7.57 4.46 5.41
CA HIS A 160 -6.73 3.42 6.01
C HIS A 160 -6.70 3.44 7.55
N LYS A 161 -6.86 2.26 8.19
CA LYS A 161 -6.94 2.13 9.64
C LYS A 161 -5.62 1.66 10.27
N SER A 162 -5.46 2.00 11.55
CA SER A 162 -4.33 1.59 12.38
C SER A 162 -4.75 1.28 13.80
N LEU A 163 -3.94 0.46 14.47
CA LEU A 163 -3.90 0.41 15.93
C LEU A 163 -2.95 1.45 16.51
N PHE A 164 -3.27 1.86 17.73
CA PHE A 164 -2.48 2.78 18.54
C PHE A 164 -2.47 2.33 19.98
N PHE A 165 -1.47 2.78 20.74
CA PHE A 165 -1.28 2.31 22.10
C PHE A 165 -1.02 3.47 23.07
N GLY A 166 -1.82 3.54 24.14
CA GLY A 166 -1.48 4.18 25.40
C GLY A 166 -0.89 3.15 26.35
N GLN A 167 -0.08 3.59 27.32
CA GLN A 167 0.48 2.68 28.32
C GLN A 167 0.79 3.34 29.66
N THR A 168 0.79 2.52 30.71
CA THR A 168 1.32 2.85 32.04
C THR A 168 1.85 1.59 32.72
N SER A 169 2.60 1.73 33.79
CA SER A 169 3.10 0.60 34.58
C SER A 169 2.77 0.78 36.06
N VAL A 170 2.45 -0.33 36.74
CA VAL A 170 2.08 -0.36 38.16
C VAL A 170 2.80 -1.51 38.85
N LYS A 171 3.13 -1.33 40.14
CA LYS A 171 3.69 -2.39 40.98
C LYS A 171 2.63 -2.85 41.99
N GLY A 172 2.37 -4.15 42.02
CA GLY A 172 1.52 -4.80 43.00
C GLY A 172 2.30 -5.57 44.08
N PRO A 173 1.60 -6.17 45.06
CA PRO A 173 0.15 -6.25 45.14
C PRO A 173 -0.47 -4.94 45.66
N ARG A 174 -1.54 -4.46 45.02
CA ARG A 174 -2.32 -3.30 45.51
C ARG A 174 -3.66 -3.18 44.80
N ALA A 175 -4.65 -2.59 45.47
CA ALA A 175 -5.78 -1.98 44.78
C ALA A 175 -5.27 -0.76 43.99
N TRP A 176 -5.61 -0.69 42.70
CA TRP A 176 -5.24 0.39 41.81
C TRP A 176 -6.45 0.94 41.07
N GLN A 177 -6.51 2.26 40.98
CA GLN A 177 -7.50 3.00 40.22
C GLN A 177 -6.78 4.09 39.44
N GLY A 178 -7.07 4.22 38.14
CA GLY A 178 -6.51 5.27 37.32
C GLY A 178 -7.23 5.40 35.98
N LYS A 179 -7.14 6.58 35.36
CA LYS A 179 -7.63 6.75 33.99
C LYS A 179 -6.89 5.80 33.05
N VAL A 180 -7.61 5.25 32.08
CA VAL A 180 -7.04 4.45 31.00
C VAL A 180 -5.90 5.26 30.36
N PRO A 181 -4.73 4.63 30.11
CA PRO A 181 -3.58 5.34 29.58
C PRO A 181 -3.91 6.16 28.33
N ALA A 182 -3.73 7.48 28.42
CA ALA A 182 -4.05 8.38 27.32
C ALA A 182 -3.23 8.04 26.07
N LEU A 183 -3.91 8.11 24.92
CA LEU A 183 -3.27 7.98 23.63
C LEU A 183 -2.31 9.16 23.39
N ARG A 184 -1.10 8.87 22.93
CA ARG A 184 -0.16 9.87 22.42
C ARG A 184 0.25 9.49 21.00
N PRO A 185 0.40 10.46 20.08
CA PRO A 185 0.91 10.17 18.76
C PRO A 185 2.30 9.52 18.87
N PHE A 186 2.52 8.45 18.11
CA PHE A 186 3.85 7.87 17.99
C PHE A 186 4.83 8.92 17.46
N ARG A 187 6.11 8.81 17.86
CA ARG A 187 7.16 9.73 17.39
C ARG A 187 7.24 9.82 15.86
N MET A 188 6.86 8.76 15.14
CA MET A 188 6.83 8.75 13.68
C MET A 188 5.90 9.84 13.11
N TYR A 189 4.78 10.16 13.75
CA TYR A 189 3.92 11.26 13.32
C TYR A 189 4.66 12.59 13.39
N THR A 190 5.37 12.86 14.49
CA THR A 190 6.15 14.11 14.60
C THR A 190 7.19 14.22 13.48
N PHE A 191 7.84 13.12 13.12
CA PHE A 191 8.83 13.13 12.04
C PHE A 191 8.20 13.32 10.67
N PHE A 192 7.21 12.50 10.32
CA PHE A 192 6.60 12.51 9.00
C PHE A 192 5.64 13.69 8.75
N ASP A 193 5.00 14.23 9.79
CA ASP A 193 4.07 15.37 9.68
C ASP A 193 4.78 16.73 9.86
N ARG A 194 5.91 16.80 10.57
CA ARG A 194 6.62 18.09 10.80
C ARG A 194 7.97 18.20 10.11
N VAL A 195 8.77 17.14 10.10
CA VAL A 195 10.15 17.20 9.58
C VAL A 195 10.16 16.96 8.07
N ILE A 196 9.44 15.96 7.56
CA ILE A 196 9.43 15.67 6.12
C ILE A 196 8.89 16.83 5.27
N PRO A 197 7.79 17.52 5.62
CA PRO A 197 7.33 18.65 4.82
C PRO A 197 8.39 19.76 4.70
N LEU A 198 9.21 19.97 5.73
CA LEU A 198 10.32 20.94 5.67
C LEU A 198 11.39 20.51 4.65
N LEU A 199 11.73 19.22 4.63
CA LEU A 199 12.74 18.66 3.72
C LEU A 199 12.23 18.51 2.27
N MET A 200 10.96 18.16 2.13
CA MET A 200 10.32 17.76 0.86
C MET A 200 9.31 18.81 0.37
N LYS A 201 9.49 20.07 0.78
CA LYS A 201 8.75 21.26 0.31
C LYS A 201 7.22 21.09 0.35
N GLY A 202 6.70 20.75 1.52
CA GLY A 202 5.25 20.68 1.79
C GLY A 202 4.61 19.30 1.58
N LEU A 203 5.40 18.26 1.25
CA LEU A 203 4.87 16.91 1.13
C LEU A 203 4.35 16.38 2.47
N LYS A 204 3.03 16.22 2.58
CA LYS A 204 2.36 15.70 3.77
C LYS A 204 2.02 14.23 3.57
N MET A 205 2.68 13.35 4.32
CA MET A 205 2.54 11.89 4.17
C MET A 205 1.58 11.26 5.17
N ILE A 206 1.46 11.84 6.36
CA ILE A 206 0.62 11.33 7.44
C ILE A 206 0.21 12.48 8.35
N GLU A 207 -0.97 12.38 8.95
CA GLU A 207 -1.49 13.33 9.93
C GLU A 207 -2.13 12.59 11.10
N PHE A 208 -1.88 13.01 12.33
CA PHE A 208 -2.52 12.40 13.49
C PHE A 208 -3.93 13.00 13.69
N ILE A 209 -4.97 12.17 13.62
CA ILE A 209 -6.38 12.56 13.75
C ILE A 209 -6.93 12.03 15.09
N PRO A 210 -6.74 12.74 16.22
CA PRO A 210 -7.11 12.24 17.55
C PRO A 210 -8.61 12.01 17.73
N GLU A 211 -9.45 12.82 17.12
CA GLU A 211 -10.93 12.78 17.24
C GLU A 211 -11.57 11.49 16.72
N ASP A 212 -10.88 10.75 15.85
CA ASP A 212 -11.34 9.47 15.31
C ASP A 212 -10.83 8.26 16.12
N LYS A 213 -10.03 8.47 17.15
CA LYS A 213 -9.41 7.39 17.92
C LYS A 213 -10.38 6.86 18.97
N LYS A 214 -10.73 5.59 18.87
CA LYS A 214 -11.66 4.91 19.79
C LYS A 214 -10.92 3.87 20.61
N LEU A 215 -11.20 3.84 21.92
CA LEU A 215 -10.65 2.81 22.80
C LEU A 215 -11.22 1.45 22.37
N LEU A 216 -10.34 0.52 22.02
CA LEU A 216 -10.68 -0.82 21.60
C LEU A 216 -10.58 -1.80 22.76
N ARG A 217 -9.42 -1.86 23.45
CA ARG A 217 -9.17 -2.79 24.56
C ARG A 217 -8.27 -2.18 25.63
N VAL A 218 -8.36 -2.69 26.85
CA VAL A 218 -7.40 -2.43 27.92
C VAL A 218 -6.80 -3.75 28.39
N ILE A 219 -5.48 -3.92 28.25
CA ILE A 219 -4.78 -5.19 28.47
C ILE A 219 -3.72 -4.99 29.54
N ALA A 220 -3.45 -5.99 30.37
CA ALA A 220 -2.30 -5.99 31.26
C ALA A 220 -1.47 -7.26 31.15
N GLY A 221 -0.18 -7.13 31.45
CA GLY A 221 0.77 -8.25 31.51
C GLY A 221 1.86 -8.00 32.54
N ARG A 222 2.25 -9.04 33.28
CA ARG A 222 3.34 -8.96 34.25
C ARG A 222 4.67 -8.90 33.50
N CYS A 223 5.51 -7.94 33.85
CA CYS A 223 6.82 -7.80 33.26
C CYS A 223 7.80 -8.78 33.92
N LEU A 224 8.48 -9.58 33.11
CA LEU A 224 9.61 -10.42 33.53
C LEU A 224 10.93 -9.62 33.52
N THR A 225 11.00 -8.60 32.66
CA THR A 225 12.08 -7.61 32.65
C THR A 225 11.58 -6.24 33.08
N LYS A 226 12.41 -5.20 32.99
CA LYS A 226 11.99 -3.83 33.30
C LYS A 226 10.78 -3.42 32.43
N PRO A 227 9.76 -2.73 33.00
CA PRO A 227 8.66 -2.14 32.24
C PRO A 227 9.15 -1.27 31.08
N GLY A 228 8.39 -1.29 29.99
CA GLY A 228 8.81 -0.77 28.68
C GLY A 228 8.04 0.46 28.24
N ALA A 229 8.36 0.93 27.03
CA ALA A 229 7.60 2.02 26.39
C ALA A 229 7.44 1.89 24.88
N PHE A 230 6.22 2.13 24.40
CA PHE A 230 5.94 2.55 23.03
C PHE A 230 6.53 3.95 22.80
N GLY A 231 7.40 4.08 21.80
CA GLY A 231 7.95 5.39 21.41
C GLY A 231 9.43 5.41 21.06
N SER A 232 10.19 4.34 21.31
CA SER A 232 11.51 4.18 20.68
C SER A 232 11.34 3.58 19.29
N TRP A 233 11.94 4.20 18.27
CA TRP A 233 12.06 3.59 16.93
C TRP A 233 13.13 2.51 16.87
N LYS A 234 14.18 2.64 17.71
CA LYS A 234 15.25 1.65 17.81
C LYS A 234 15.14 0.93 19.15
N VAL A 235 14.60 -0.30 19.11
CA VAL A 235 14.47 -1.13 20.29
C VAL A 235 15.75 -1.97 20.44
N LYS A 236 16.48 -1.74 21.54
CA LYS A 236 17.71 -2.50 21.85
C LYS A 236 17.42 -3.87 22.50
N ALA A 237 16.38 -3.90 23.32
CA ALA A 237 15.86 -5.10 23.98
C ALA A 237 14.37 -4.87 24.24
N SER A 238 13.56 -5.90 23.99
CA SER A 238 12.13 -5.88 24.28
C SER A 238 11.88 -5.99 25.78
N THR A 239 10.80 -5.39 26.27
CA THR A 239 10.28 -5.75 27.60
C THR A 239 9.59 -7.09 27.48
N LEU A 240 10.11 -8.10 28.19
CA LEU A 240 9.51 -9.41 28.25
C LEU A 240 8.32 -9.41 29.20
N LEU A 241 7.18 -9.86 28.69
CA LEU A 241 5.94 -10.08 29.42
C LEU A 241 5.80 -11.57 29.72
N ASP A 242 5.18 -11.88 30.84
CA ASP A 242 4.79 -13.23 31.20
C ASP A 242 3.49 -13.60 30.48
N GLN A 243 3.57 -14.54 29.55
CA GLN A 243 2.47 -14.92 28.68
C GLN A 243 1.24 -15.40 29.47
N ASP A 244 1.44 -16.15 30.55
CA ASP A 244 0.35 -16.72 31.37
C ASP A 244 -0.34 -15.66 32.24
N SER A 245 0.26 -14.48 32.35
CA SER A 245 -0.28 -13.35 33.12
C SER A 245 -1.12 -12.39 32.27
N MET A 246 -1.12 -12.55 30.94
CA MET A 246 -1.78 -11.62 30.04
C MET A 246 -3.30 -11.65 30.25
N VAL A 247 -3.90 -10.48 30.43
CA VAL A 247 -5.32 -10.36 30.78
C VAL A 247 -5.98 -9.17 30.08
N ASP A 248 -7.20 -9.38 29.57
CA ASP A 248 -8.08 -8.33 29.12
C ASP A 248 -8.84 -7.74 30.32
N LEU A 249 -8.64 -6.44 30.55
CA LEU A 249 -9.25 -5.64 31.62
C LEU A 249 -10.30 -4.67 31.09
N THR A 250 -10.73 -4.80 29.82
CA THR A 250 -11.68 -3.87 29.19
C THR A 250 -12.95 -3.72 30.01
N ASP A 251 -13.51 -4.83 30.52
CA ASP A 251 -14.74 -4.83 31.33
C ASP A 251 -14.57 -4.21 32.73
N ARG A 252 -13.35 -3.83 33.11
CA ARG A 252 -13.03 -3.16 34.38
C ARG A 252 -12.85 -1.65 34.23
N VAL A 253 -13.11 -1.13 33.03
CA VAL A 253 -13.09 0.29 32.71
C VAL A 253 -14.51 0.82 32.82
N ASP A 254 -14.72 1.83 33.65
CA ASP A 254 -16.04 2.48 33.76
C ASP A 254 -16.28 3.49 32.63
N ALA A 255 -17.49 4.06 32.58
CA ALA A 255 -17.91 5.03 31.56
C ALA A 255 -17.06 6.31 31.52
N ASP A 256 -16.40 6.65 32.64
CA ASP A 256 -15.48 7.78 32.72
C ASP A 256 -14.07 7.41 32.22
N GLY A 257 -13.84 6.17 31.78
CA GLY A 257 -12.54 5.69 31.36
C GLY A 257 -11.60 5.47 32.53
N VAL A 258 -12.11 5.10 33.71
CA VAL A 258 -11.29 4.74 34.88
C VAL A 258 -11.22 3.22 34.99
N LEU A 259 -10.01 2.69 34.98
CA LEU A 259 -9.74 1.28 35.24
C LEU A 259 -9.62 1.05 36.76
N ARG A 260 -10.34 0.05 37.28
CA ARG A 260 -10.26 -0.41 38.67
C ARG A 260 -9.77 -1.85 38.72
N TRP A 261 -8.65 -2.09 39.40
CA TRP A 261 -8.02 -3.41 39.39
C TRP A 261 -7.21 -3.70 40.66
N ASP A 262 -7.44 -4.85 41.26
CA ASP A 262 -6.56 -5.46 42.27
C ASP A 262 -5.35 -6.09 41.58
N VAL A 263 -4.27 -5.31 41.50
CA VAL A 263 -3.03 -5.69 40.81
C VAL A 263 -2.34 -6.78 41.62
N PRO A 264 -2.06 -7.96 41.04
CA PRO A 264 -1.31 -9.01 41.73
C PRO A 264 0.16 -8.62 41.98
N ALA A 265 0.85 -9.39 42.82
CA ALA A 265 2.27 -9.17 43.10
C ALA A 265 3.12 -9.14 41.80
N GLY A 266 4.02 -8.17 41.70
CA GLY A 266 4.94 -8.00 40.56
C GLY A 266 4.89 -6.61 39.92
N ALA A 267 5.73 -6.40 38.91
CA ALA A 267 5.66 -5.24 38.03
C ALA A 267 4.74 -5.56 36.85
N TRP A 268 3.78 -4.69 36.56
CA TRP A 268 2.78 -4.89 35.52
C TRP A 268 2.81 -3.73 34.53
N GLN A 269 2.62 -4.06 33.25
CA GLN A 269 2.37 -3.11 32.19
C GLN A 269 0.87 -3.13 31.88
N ILE A 270 0.25 -1.96 31.80
CA ILE A 270 -1.14 -1.77 31.37
C ILE A 270 -1.09 -1.02 30.04
N PHE A 271 -1.87 -1.51 29.09
CA PHE A 271 -1.96 -1.04 27.72
C PHE A 271 -3.40 -0.63 27.42
N ALA A 272 -3.56 0.53 26.79
CA ALA A 272 -4.81 0.94 26.18
C ALA A 272 -4.63 0.84 24.67
N VAL A 273 -5.36 -0.06 24.02
CA VAL A 273 -5.34 -0.21 22.56
C VAL A 273 -6.45 0.65 21.99
N TYR A 274 -6.11 1.51 21.04
CA TYR A 274 -7.05 2.35 20.31
C TYR A 274 -7.02 1.98 18.83
N GLU A 275 -8.14 2.14 18.14
CA GLU A 275 -8.21 2.03 16.69
C GLU A 275 -8.72 3.34 16.07
N GLY A 276 -8.42 3.53 14.78
CA GLY A 276 -8.93 4.65 13.99
C GLY A 276 -8.10 4.84 12.73
N SER A 277 -8.37 5.91 11.99
CA SER A 277 -7.63 6.32 10.80
C SER A 277 -6.14 6.47 11.12
N ALA A 278 -5.30 5.86 10.28
CA ALA A 278 -3.87 6.10 10.26
C ALA A 278 -3.55 7.57 9.89
N GLY A 279 -4.46 8.23 9.18
CA GLY A 279 -4.29 9.59 8.66
C GLY A 279 -3.25 9.70 7.55
N SER A 280 -2.91 8.56 6.96
CA SER A 280 -1.95 8.45 5.86
C SER A 280 -2.52 9.07 4.60
N GLN A 281 -1.68 9.80 3.88
CA GLN A 281 -2.11 10.60 2.75
C GLN A 281 -1.52 10.11 1.44
N ALA A 282 -2.33 10.18 0.41
CA ALA A 282 -1.88 9.96 -0.94
C ALA A 282 -0.99 11.14 -1.39
N LEU A 283 0.10 10.83 -2.09
CA LEU A 283 1.14 11.78 -2.43
C LEU A 283 1.00 12.27 -3.87
N MET A 284 1.53 13.47 -4.12
CA MET A 284 1.74 14.04 -5.46
C MET A 284 0.48 14.03 -6.35
N ASP A 285 -0.71 14.19 -5.78
CA ASP A 285 -1.96 14.19 -6.54
C ASP A 285 -2.25 15.54 -7.22
N ALA A 286 -3.02 15.48 -8.31
CA ALA A 286 -3.56 16.64 -9.01
C ALA A 286 -4.98 16.99 -8.52
N ARG A 287 -5.24 16.86 -7.20
CA ARG A 287 -6.55 17.12 -6.56
C ARG A 287 -7.08 18.51 -6.91
N ASN A 288 -8.39 18.64 -7.05
CA ASN A 288 -9.07 19.90 -7.41
C ASN A 288 -8.96 21.02 -6.35
N GLU A 289 -8.70 20.66 -5.09
CA GLU A 289 -8.52 21.60 -3.98
C GLU A 289 -7.10 21.44 -3.41
N PRO A 290 -6.09 22.14 -3.96
CA PRO A 290 -4.72 22.08 -3.46
C PRO A 290 -4.66 22.34 -1.96
N GLY A 291 -3.98 21.47 -1.21
CA GLY A 291 -3.83 21.58 0.25
C GLY A 291 -4.96 20.97 1.09
N LYS A 292 -6.13 20.67 0.51
CA LYS A 292 -7.15 19.85 1.19
C LYS A 292 -6.61 18.45 1.43
N ARG A 293 -6.71 17.91 2.63
CA ARG A 293 -6.24 16.55 2.99
C ARG A 293 -6.69 15.50 1.94
N ALA A 294 -5.78 14.61 1.53
CA ALA A 294 -6.08 13.50 0.62
C ALA A 294 -5.69 12.19 1.28
N LEU A 295 -6.67 11.47 1.83
CA LEU A 295 -6.44 10.26 2.61
C LEU A 295 -6.24 9.05 1.69
N MET A 296 -5.40 8.11 2.12
CA MET A 296 -5.33 6.77 1.52
C MET A 296 -6.64 6.02 1.82
N VAL A 297 -7.17 5.32 0.82
CA VAL A 297 -8.35 4.45 1.00
C VAL A 297 -8.03 3.31 1.98
N ASP A 298 -9.04 2.80 2.68
CA ASP A 298 -8.90 1.62 3.52
C ASP A 298 -8.76 0.35 2.67
N HIS A 299 -7.54 -0.17 2.57
CA HIS A 299 -7.23 -1.37 1.79
C HIS A 299 -7.66 -2.67 2.52
N PHE A 300 -8.35 -2.56 3.66
CA PHE A 300 -8.97 -3.68 4.36
C PHE A 300 -10.50 -3.57 4.39
N ASP A 301 -11.08 -2.66 3.60
CA ASP A 301 -12.54 -2.46 3.49
C ASP A 301 -12.98 -2.44 2.02
N ARG A 302 -13.58 -3.56 1.59
CA ARG A 302 -14.17 -3.72 0.25
C ARG A 302 -15.13 -2.60 -0.14
N ALA A 303 -15.92 -2.10 0.80
CA ALA A 303 -16.93 -1.10 0.50
C ALA A 303 -16.29 0.28 0.32
N ALA A 304 -15.25 0.60 1.10
CA ALA A 304 -14.45 1.81 0.90
C ALA A 304 -13.77 1.79 -0.47
N GLU A 305 -13.18 0.67 -0.87
CA GLU A 305 -12.54 0.51 -2.17
C GLU A 305 -13.55 0.63 -3.32
N THR A 306 -14.71 -0.03 -3.21
CA THR A 306 -15.77 0.09 -4.22
C THR A 306 -16.23 1.55 -4.38
N ARG A 307 -16.42 2.29 -3.27
CA ARG A 307 -16.74 3.73 -3.34
C ARG A 307 -15.63 4.53 -3.99
N HIS A 308 -14.37 4.19 -3.75
CA HIS A 308 -13.22 4.86 -4.37
C HIS A 308 -13.21 4.69 -5.90
N LEU A 309 -13.36 3.46 -6.38
CA LEU A 309 -13.42 3.13 -7.82
C LEU A 309 -14.61 3.83 -8.50
N GLU A 310 -15.80 3.77 -7.91
CA GLU A 310 -17.00 4.39 -8.47
C GLU A 310 -16.90 5.92 -8.52
N ALA A 311 -16.25 6.54 -7.54
CA ALA A 311 -16.11 7.99 -7.49
C ALA A 311 -15.34 8.54 -8.71
N PHE A 312 -14.37 7.79 -9.24
CA PHE A 312 -13.58 8.21 -10.40
C PHE A 312 -13.87 7.39 -11.65
N LEU A 313 -13.54 6.09 -11.66
CA LEU A 313 -13.65 5.24 -12.83
C LEU A 313 -15.11 4.99 -13.22
N GLY A 314 -16.01 4.91 -12.24
CA GLY A 314 -17.45 4.84 -12.48
C GLY A 314 -17.97 6.08 -13.23
N GLN A 315 -17.49 7.28 -12.89
CA GLN A 315 -17.81 8.51 -13.62
C GLN A 315 -17.15 8.54 -15.01
N ALA A 316 -15.89 8.12 -15.12
CA ALA A 316 -15.17 8.05 -16.39
C ALA A 316 -15.90 7.16 -17.43
N ARG A 317 -16.56 6.09 -16.97
CA ARG A 317 -17.39 5.21 -17.81
C ARG A 317 -18.44 5.95 -18.62
N ALA A 318 -19.13 6.92 -18.01
CA ALA A 318 -20.15 7.70 -18.71
C ALA A 318 -19.57 8.58 -19.82
N HIS A 319 -18.30 8.97 -19.72
CA HIS A 319 -17.62 9.81 -20.70
C HIS A 319 -17.02 9.02 -21.87
N PHE A 320 -16.55 7.79 -21.63
CA PHE A 320 -15.89 7.01 -22.69
C PHE A 320 -16.86 6.25 -23.58
N GLY A 321 -18.13 6.11 -23.17
CA GLY A 321 -19.17 5.48 -23.98
C GLY A 321 -18.77 4.10 -24.45
N ASP A 322 -18.81 3.86 -25.76
CA ASP A 322 -18.51 2.56 -26.36
C ASP A 322 -17.02 2.20 -26.38
N GLN A 323 -16.14 3.14 -26.01
CA GLN A 323 -14.69 2.93 -25.90
C GLN A 323 -14.27 2.38 -24.53
N PHE A 324 -15.16 2.41 -23.54
CA PHE A 324 -14.92 1.80 -22.23
C PHE A 324 -14.86 0.27 -22.38
N GLY A 325 -13.76 -0.36 -21.97
CA GLY A 325 -13.50 -1.78 -22.18
C GLY A 325 -12.99 -2.14 -23.58
N LYS A 326 -12.78 -1.15 -24.46
CA LYS A 326 -12.15 -1.34 -25.78
C LYS A 326 -10.83 -0.59 -25.85
N THR A 327 -10.90 0.70 -26.17
CA THR A 327 -9.73 1.57 -26.24
C THR A 327 -9.23 1.92 -24.84
N PHE A 328 -10.15 2.24 -23.91
CA PHE A 328 -9.84 2.20 -22.50
C PHE A 328 -9.90 0.75 -22.03
N ARG A 329 -8.74 0.13 -21.81
CA ARG A 329 -8.63 -1.32 -21.59
C ARG A 329 -8.58 -1.66 -20.10
N ALA A 330 -7.68 -1.04 -19.36
CA ALA A 330 -7.42 -1.38 -17.97
C ALA A 330 -7.29 -0.13 -17.08
N PHE A 331 -7.51 -0.31 -15.79
CA PHE A 331 -6.99 0.64 -14.81
C PHE A 331 -5.76 0.06 -14.09
N PHE A 332 -4.86 0.97 -13.73
CA PHE A 332 -3.58 0.64 -13.12
C PHE A 332 -3.55 0.98 -11.62
N THR A 333 -3.03 0.05 -10.83
CA THR A 333 -2.71 0.22 -9.42
C THR A 333 -1.20 0.09 -9.24
N ASP A 334 -0.58 1.19 -8.83
CA ASP A 334 0.85 1.27 -8.54
C ASP A 334 1.21 0.43 -7.30
N SER A 335 2.50 0.32 -7.02
CA SER A 335 2.99 -0.36 -5.81
C SER A 335 2.44 0.25 -4.50
N PHE A 336 2.48 -0.55 -3.43
CA PHE A 336 1.85 -0.22 -2.15
C PHE A 336 2.84 0.34 -1.11
N GLU A 337 3.10 1.64 -1.10
CA GLU A 337 3.95 2.28 -0.06
C GLU A 337 3.12 2.78 1.11
N LEU A 338 2.32 1.87 1.69
CA LEU A 338 1.41 2.21 2.78
C LEU A 338 2.19 2.66 4.01
N ILE A 339 1.64 3.66 4.70
CA ILE A 339 2.21 4.15 5.96
C ILE A 339 1.18 3.89 7.05
N SER A 340 1.59 3.22 8.12
CA SER A 340 0.77 3.05 9.31
C SER A 340 1.68 2.83 10.52
N PRO A 341 1.28 3.25 11.73
CA PRO A 341 1.88 2.69 12.94
C PRO A 341 1.77 1.17 12.97
N MET A 342 0.57 0.66 12.67
CA MET A 342 0.29 -0.77 12.66
C MET A 342 -0.94 -1.02 11.79
N HIS A 343 -0.78 -1.68 10.64
CA HIS A 343 -1.89 -1.96 9.72
C HIS A 343 -3.06 -2.66 10.44
N TRP A 344 -4.29 -2.25 10.13
CA TRP A 344 -5.46 -2.72 10.86
C TRP A 344 -6.71 -2.80 9.99
N LYS A 345 -7.63 -3.69 10.35
CA LYS A 345 -8.99 -3.79 9.83
C LYS A 345 -9.99 -3.63 10.99
N ARG A 346 -11.06 -2.85 10.81
CA ARG A 346 -12.18 -2.87 11.76
C ARG A 346 -12.82 -4.27 11.76
N GLY A 347 -12.98 -4.87 12.94
CA GLY A 347 -13.40 -6.28 13.05
C GLY A 347 -12.28 -7.30 12.87
N PHE A 348 -11.00 -6.89 12.83
CA PHE A 348 -9.86 -7.80 12.71
C PHE A 348 -9.85 -8.90 13.78
N LEU A 349 -10.27 -8.60 15.01
CA LEU A 349 -10.22 -9.55 16.12
C LEU A 349 -11.08 -10.80 15.85
N ASP A 350 -12.27 -10.62 15.27
CA ASP A 350 -13.15 -11.72 14.93
C ASP A 350 -12.60 -12.52 13.75
N GLU A 351 -12.10 -11.84 12.73
CA GLU A 351 -11.43 -12.48 11.59
C GLU A 351 -10.21 -13.28 12.01
N PHE A 352 -9.38 -12.73 12.90
CA PHE A 352 -8.22 -13.40 13.44
C PHE A 352 -8.63 -14.66 14.18
N LYS A 353 -9.56 -14.55 15.14
CA LYS A 353 -10.01 -15.70 15.95
C LYS A 353 -10.62 -16.79 15.07
N ARG A 354 -11.42 -16.41 14.08
CA ARG A 354 -12.02 -17.33 13.11
C ARG A 354 -10.97 -18.06 12.27
N ARG A 355 -9.91 -17.37 11.83
CA ARG A 355 -8.90 -17.90 10.91
C ARG A 355 -7.76 -18.65 11.59
N ARG A 356 -7.37 -18.23 12.79
CA ARG A 356 -6.19 -18.74 13.52
C ARG A 356 -6.57 -19.61 14.72
N GLY A 357 -7.83 -19.57 15.16
CA GLY A 357 -8.36 -20.48 16.17
C GLY A 357 -8.07 -20.09 17.62
N TYR A 358 -7.54 -18.90 17.88
CA TYR A 358 -7.28 -18.40 19.23
C TYR A 358 -7.51 -16.90 19.36
N ASP A 359 -7.66 -16.43 20.60
CA ASP A 359 -7.86 -15.02 20.89
C ASP A 359 -6.52 -14.27 20.96
N ILE A 360 -6.32 -13.32 20.05
CA ILE A 360 -5.11 -12.48 19.99
C ILE A 360 -5.17 -11.29 20.94
N VAL A 361 -6.34 -10.94 21.48
CA VAL A 361 -6.56 -9.70 22.24
C VAL A 361 -5.50 -9.48 23.32
N PRO A 362 -5.21 -10.45 24.22
CA PRO A 362 -4.22 -10.23 25.28
C PRO A 362 -2.81 -9.95 24.75
N TYR A 363 -2.51 -10.30 23.50
CA TYR A 363 -1.16 -10.27 22.93
C TYR A 363 -0.93 -9.12 21.95
N LEU A 364 -1.96 -8.31 21.64
CA LEU A 364 -1.87 -7.16 20.72
C LEU A 364 -0.66 -6.24 20.97
N PRO A 365 -0.27 -5.89 22.22
CA PRO A 365 0.88 -5.02 22.47
C PRO A 365 2.22 -5.57 21.93
N ALA A 366 2.36 -6.90 21.85
CA ALA A 366 3.56 -7.56 21.35
C ALA A 366 3.59 -7.68 19.81
N MET A 367 2.48 -7.36 19.15
CA MET A 367 2.37 -7.40 17.68
C MET A 367 2.97 -6.16 17.02
N TYR A 368 3.05 -5.05 17.76
CA TYR A 368 3.63 -3.80 17.29
C TYR A 368 5.16 -3.87 17.20
N VAL A 369 5.68 -3.63 16.00
CA VAL A 369 7.11 -3.45 15.74
C VAL A 369 7.31 -2.05 15.14
N PRO A 370 8.11 -1.16 15.76
CA PRO A 370 8.30 0.19 15.26
C PRO A 370 8.75 0.22 13.79
N LEU A 371 8.09 1.06 12.99
CA LEU A 371 8.40 1.35 11.59
C LEU A 371 8.29 0.16 10.62
N LYS A 372 7.85 -1.02 11.07
CA LYS A 372 7.64 -2.19 10.20
C LYS A 372 6.61 -1.90 9.09
N ASP A 373 5.53 -1.22 9.44
CA ASP A 373 4.38 -0.94 8.58
C ASP A 373 4.48 0.45 7.91
N VAL A 374 5.72 0.91 7.67
CA VAL A 374 6.01 2.17 6.98
C VAL A 374 6.76 1.84 5.69
N GLY A 375 6.03 1.64 4.59
CA GLY A 375 6.56 1.11 3.31
C GLY A 375 7.86 1.76 2.85
N TYR A 376 7.91 3.10 2.75
CA TYR A 376 9.12 3.84 2.36
C TYR A 376 10.35 3.59 3.25
N TRP A 377 10.11 3.29 4.52
CA TRP A 377 11.17 3.08 5.49
C TRP A 377 11.58 1.61 5.51
N SER A 378 10.63 0.69 5.58
CA SER A 378 10.88 -0.75 5.71
C SER A 378 11.55 -1.34 4.47
N TYR A 379 11.34 -0.78 3.28
CA TYR A 379 12.02 -1.24 2.07
C TYR A 379 13.54 -1.12 2.08
N GLY A 380 14.06 -0.11 2.79
CA GLY A 380 15.50 0.15 2.84
C GLY A 380 16.16 -0.25 4.17
N ASN A 381 15.40 -0.78 5.13
CA ASN A 381 15.87 -0.95 6.50
C ASN A 381 15.46 -2.30 7.09
N GLU A 382 16.34 -2.87 7.92
CA GLU A 382 16.01 -4.06 8.71
C GLU A 382 14.89 -3.76 9.70
N VAL A 383 13.94 -4.69 9.80
CA VAL A 383 12.87 -4.66 10.81
C VAL A 383 13.48 -4.96 12.17
N GLY A 384 13.29 -4.05 13.13
CA GLY A 384 13.84 -4.17 14.47
C GLY A 384 13.05 -5.09 15.40
N LEU A 385 13.43 -5.09 16.69
CA LEU A 385 12.71 -5.80 17.75
C LEU A 385 11.37 -5.11 18.10
N PRO A 386 10.35 -5.86 18.55
CA PRO A 386 9.13 -5.28 19.11
C PRO A 386 9.40 -4.60 20.45
N ASN A 387 8.59 -3.61 20.85
CA ASN A 387 8.72 -2.96 22.16
C ASN A 387 8.47 -3.93 23.32
N PHE A 388 7.51 -4.84 23.13
CA PHE A 388 7.09 -5.86 24.09
C PHE A 388 7.13 -7.22 23.42
N ASP A 389 7.58 -8.24 24.14
CA ASP A 389 7.62 -9.62 23.63
C ASP A 389 7.45 -10.63 24.76
N PHE A 390 7.51 -11.93 24.42
CA PHE A 390 7.47 -13.03 25.37
C PHE A 390 8.80 -13.81 25.36
N PRO A 391 9.15 -14.54 26.44
CA PRO A 391 10.24 -15.51 26.38
C PRO A 391 10.03 -16.55 25.27
N GLY A 392 11.12 -16.98 24.63
CA GLY A 392 11.07 -17.96 23.54
C GLY A 392 10.62 -17.35 22.21
N ASP A 393 9.90 -18.15 21.39
CA ASP A 393 9.50 -17.78 20.04
C ASP A 393 7.98 -17.52 19.89
N ALA A 394 7.21 -17.58 20.99
CA ALA A 394 5.76 -17.44 20.98
C ALA A 394 5.32 -16.12 20.33
N GLY A 395 5.94 -15.00 20.71
CA GLY A 395 5.61 -13.70 20.13
C GLY A 395 5.94 -13.59 18.64
N GLN A 396 7.01 -14.25 18.16
CA GLN A 396 7.33 -14.31 16.73
C GLN A 396 6.26 -15.07 15.95
N ARG A 397 5.82 -16.23 16.45
CA ARG A 397 4.76 -17.04 15.83
C ARG A 397 3.43 -16.28 15.79
N MET A 398 3.07 -15.62 16.89
CA MET A 398 1.87 -14.77 16.94
C MET A 398 1.95 -13.60 15.95
N ARG A 399 3.11 -12.93 15.83
CA ARG A 399 3.33 -11.87 14.82
C ARG A 399 3.22 -12.39 13.39
N TYR A 400 3.67 -13.62 13.14
CA TYR A 400 3.49 -14.28 11.86
C TYR A 400 2.00 -14.50 11.55
N ASP A 401 1.23 -15.07 12.49
CA ASP A 401 -0.21 -15.29 12.31
C ASP A 401 -0.98 -13.97 12.14
N PHE A 402 -0.57 -12.92 12.86
CA PHE A 402 -1.10 -11.57 12.71
C PHE A 402 -0.86 -11.04 11.29
N GLN A 403 0.39 -11.11 10.81
CA GLN A 403 0.74 -10.65 9.48
C GLN A 403 0.07 -11.48 8.38
N ARG A 404 -0.02 -12.80 8.56
CA ARG A 404 -0.70 -13.68 7.63
C ARG A 404 -2.19 -13.34 7.53
N THR A 405 -2.83 -13.03 8.65
CA THR A 405 -4.23 -12.59 8.65
C THR A 405 -4.40 -11.25 7.92
N LEU A 406 -3.51 -10.28 8.14
CA LEU A 406 -3.51 -9.03 7.36
C LEU A 406 -3.28 -9.29 5.87
N SER A 407 -2.35 -10.17 5.50
CA SER A 407 -2.11 -10.55 4.10
C SER A 407 -3.37 -11.11 3.44
N GLU A 408 -4.02 -12.07 4.08
CA GLU A 408 -5.25 -12.69 3.58
C GLU A 408 -6.36 -11.63 3.43
N LEU A 409 -6.55 -10.77 4.43
CA LEU A 409 -7.55 -9.70 4.39
C LEU A 409 -7.26 -8.66 3.32
N PHE A 410 -6.01 -8.23 3.14
CA PHE A 410 -5.65 -7.27 2.09
C PHE A 410 -5.99 -7.81 0.69
N ILE A 411 -5.72 -9.10 0.46
CA ILE A 411 -6.05 -9.75 -0.82
C ILE A 411 -7.58 -9.86 -1.01
N GLU A 412 -8.31 -10.27 0.03
CA GLU A 412 -9.75 -10.53 -0.04
C GLU A 412 -10.62 -9.26 -0.05
N GLU A 413 -10.13 -8.17 0.54
CA GLU A 413 -10.87 -6.93 0.76
C GLU A 413 -10.47 -5.80 -0.20
N PHE A 414 -9.29 -5.87 -0.82
CA PHE A 414 -8.83 -4.85 -1.76
C PHE A 414 -8.48 -5.43 -3.13
N ILE A 415 -7.51 -6.35 -3.21
CA ILE A 415 -7.02 -6.83 -4.52
C ILE A 415 -8.12 -7.57 -5.30
N ARG A 416 -8.78 -8.55 -4.66
CA ARG A 416 -9.82 -9.33 -5.32
C ARG A 416 -11.04 -8.46 -5.68
N PRO A 417 -11.59 -7.62 -4.78
CA PRO A 417 -12.72 -6.75 -5.12
C PRO A 417 -12.44 -5.80 -6.28
N MET A 418 -11.23 -5.25 -6.34
CA MET A 418 -10.80 -4.40 -7.44
C MET A 418 -10.80 -5.16 -8.78
N ALA A 419 -10.26 -6.38 -8.82
CA ALA A 419 -10.31 -7.23 -10.02
C ALA A 419 -11.75 -7.67 -10.38
N GLU A 420 -12.57 -7.99 -9.38
CA GLU A 420 -14.00 -8.30 -9.55
C GLU A 420 -14.76 -7.10 -10.15
N TRP A 421 -14.50 -5.89 -9.65
CA TRP A 421 -15.08 -4.66 -10.16
C TRP A 421 -14.67 -4.40 -11.62
N ALA A 422 -13.38 -4.61 -11.95
CA ALA A 422 -12.87 -4.46 -13.31
C ALA A 422 -13.66 -5.35 -14.29
N ARG A 423 -13.73 -6.65 -13.99
CA ARG A 423 -14.44 -7.64 -14.81
C ARG A 423 -15.92 -7.34 -14.94
N ALA A 424 -16.57 -6.94 -13.85
CA ALA A 424 -17.99 -6.56 -13.85
C ALA A 424 -18.29 -5.34 -14.73
N ASN A 425 -17.29 -4.48 -14.96
CA ASN A 425 -17.41 -3.28 -15.79
C ASN A 425 -16.82 -3.44 -17.19
N GLY A 426 -16.28 -4.61 -17.54
CA GLY A 426 -15.73 -4.90 -18.87
C GLY A 426 -14.35 -4.30 -19.12
N VAL A 427 -13.61 -3.98 -18.06
CA VAL A 427 -12.20 -3.51 -18.12
C VAL A 427 -11.29 -4.47 -17.36
N GLN A 428 -9.99 -4.31 -17.51
CA GLN A 428 -8.98 -5.13 -16.84
C GLN A 428 -8.38 -4.41 -15.63
N SER A 429 -7.95 -5.19 -14.64
CA SER A 429 -7.15 -4.73 -13.50
C SER A 429 -5.66 -4.98 -13.77
N ARG A 430 -4.84 -3.93 -13.72
CA ARG A 430 -3.38 -4.01 -13.86
C ARG A 430 -2.72 -3.57 -12.56
N VAL A 431 -1.89 -4.40 -11.96
CA VAL A 431 -1.46 -4.21 -10.56
C VAL A 431 0.01 -4.53 -10.37
N GLN A 432 0.71 -3.63 -9.69
CA GLN A 432 2.00 -3.92 -9.07
C GLN A 432 1.80 -4.56 -7.68
N GLY A 433 1.78 -5.89 -7.64
CA GLY A 433 1.51 -6.66 -6.42
C GLY A 433 2.67 -6.74 -5.42
N TYR A 434 3.23 -5.61 -4.99
CA TYR A 434 4.26 -5.50 -3.95
C TYR A 434 4.16 -4.17 -3.20
N GLY A 435 4.82 -4.01 -2.05
CA GLY A 435 4.66 -2.81 -1.17
C GLY A 435 4.07 -3.11 0.17
N MET A 436 3.00 -3.88 0.16
CA MET A 436 2.38 -4.39 1.36
C MET A 436 3.09 -5.68 1.78
N LEU A 437 3.19 -5.91 3.09
CA LEU A 437 3.63 -7.20 3.65
C LEU A 437 2.53 -8.26 3.49
N ALA A 438 2.14 -8.52 2.24
CA ALA A 438 1.16 -9.51 1.82
C ALA A 438 1.79 -10.44 0.77
N ASP A 439 1.15 -11.58 0.51
CA ASP A 439 1.60 -12.55 -0.49
C ASP A 439 1.61 -11.94 -1.91
N PRO A 440 2.78 -11.64 -2.48
CA PRO A 440 2.85 -10.95 -3.77
C PRO A 440 2.36 -11.82 -4.93
N LEU A 441 2.53 -13.14 -4.86
CA LEU A 441 2.08 -14.04 -5.93
C LEU A 441 0.56 -14.12 -5.96
N ALA A 442 -0.07 -14.18 -4.79
CA ALA A 442 -1.52 -14.11 -4.70
C ALA A 442 -2.05 -12.76 -5.21
N MET A 443 -1.43 -11.64 -4.80
CA MET A 443 -1.86 -10.31 -5.28
C MET A 443 -1.78 -10.19 -6.80
N LEU A 444 -0.68 -10.63 -7.39
CA LEU A 444 -0.47 -10.65 -8.84
C LEU A 444 -1.48 -11.60 -9.53
N GLY A 445 -1.66 -12.81 -9.01
CA GLY A 445 -2.52 -13.84 -9.63
C GLY A 445 -4.02 -13.56 -9.61
N TYR A 446 -4.50 -12.63 -8.78
CA TYR A 446 -5.90 -12.18 -8.86
C TYR A 446 -6.13 -11.09 -9.93
N SER A 447 -5.07 -10.41 -10.34
CA SER A 447 -5.13 -9.29 -11.29
C SER A 447 -5.20 -9.80 -12.72
N ASP A 448 -5.86 -9.06 -13.62
CA ASP A 448 -5.97 -9.48 -15.03
C ASP A 448 -4.66 -9.25 -15.79
N ILE A 449 -3.87 -8.25 -15.38
CA ILE A 449 -2.53 -7.96 -15.89
C ILE A 449 -1.58 -7.82 -14.69
N PRO A 450 -0.87 -8.90 -14.31
CA PRO A 450 0.22 -8.82 -13.35
C PRO A 450 1.30 -7.87 -13.86
N GLU A 451 1.65 -6.85 -13.09
CA GLU A 451 2.72 -5.93 -13.42
C GLU A 451 3.82 -5.92 -12.36
N THR A 452 5.04 -5.66 -12.80
CA THR A 452 6.16 -5.37 -11.91
C THR A 452 7.07 -4.30 -12.50
N GLU A 453 8.10 -3.93 -11.73
CA GLU A 453 9.06 -2.91 -12.13
C GLU A 453 10.49 -3.45 -12.15
N GLN A 454 11.33 -2.78 -12.94
CA GLN A 454 12.77 -2.95 -12.90
C GLN A 454 13.45 -1.59 -12.83
N LEU A 455 13.77 -1.13 -11.61
CA LEU A 455 14.48 0.13 -11.38
C LEU A 455 15.98 -0.07 -11.60
N TYR A 456 16.54 0.67 -12.58
CA TYR A 456 17.96 0.70 -12.99
C TYR A 456 18.51 -0.64 -13.55
N GLY A 457 19.44 -0.51 -14.52
CA GLY A 457 20.07 -1.59 -15.30
C GLY A 457 21.00 -2.53 -14.51
N GLY A 458 20.49 -3.10 -13.42
CA GLY A 458 21.06 -4.21 -12.66
C GLY A 458 20.01 -5.26 -12.25
N GLY A 459 18.73 -4.90 -12.28
CA GLY A 459 17.56 -5.79 -12.29
C GLY A 459 17.39 -6.76 -11.11
N ALA A 460 16.33 -6.59 -10.33
CA ALA A 460 15.89 -7.63 -9.40
C ALA A 460 15.09 -8.70 -10.15
N LEU A 461 15.78 -9.68 -10.76
CA LEU A 461 15.16 -10.78 -11.54
C LEU A 461 14.01 -11.49 -10.81
N ASN A 462 14.00 -11.48 -9.47
CA ASN A 462 12.95 -12.09 -8.68
C ASN A 462 11.59 -11.40 -8.88
N PHE A 463 11.55 -10.07 -9.04
CA PHE A 463 10.32 -9.33 -9.29
C PHE A 463 9.69 -9.72 -10.63
N LEU A 464 10.51 -9.77 -11.69
CA LEU A 464 10.11 -10.23 -13.01
C LEU A 464 9.61 -11.68 -13.00
N LYS A 465 10.27 -12.56 -12.23
CA LYS A 465 9.85 -13.97 -12.10
C LYS A 465 8.51 -14.12 -11.41
N LEU A 466 8.19 -13.29 -10.41
CA LEU A 466 6.90 -13.34 -9.73
C LEU A 466 5.77 -12.94 -10.68
N ALA A 467 5.92 -11.82 -11.39
CA ALA A 467 4.91 -11.36 -12.34
C ALA A 467 4.76 -12.31 -13.53
N GLY A 468 5.84 -12.92 -14.03
CA GLY A 468 5.76 -13.90 -15.11
C GLY A 468 5.27 -15.29 -14.68
N ALA A 469 5.16 -15.57 -13.38
CA ALA A 469 4.65 -16.84 -12.85
C ALA A 469 3.18 -16.78 -12.43
N ALA A 470 2.69 -15.59 -12.08
CA ALA A 470 1.27 -15.28 -11.92
C ALA A 470 0.58 -15.34 -13.29
#